data_AF-A0A497KI18-F1
#
_entry.id   AF-A0A497KI18-F1
#
_cell.length_a   1.000
_cell.length_b   1.000
_cell.length_c   1.000
_cell.angle_alpha   90.00
_cell.angle_beta   90.00
_cell.angle_gamma   90.00
#
_symmetry.space_group_name_H-M   'P 1'
#
loop_
_entity.id
_entity.type
_entity.pdbx_description
1 polymer ?
#
loop_
_entity_poly.entity_id
_entity_poly.type
_entity_poly.pdbx_seq_one_letter_code
_entity_poly.pdbx_strand_id
1 'polypeptide(L)'
;MPIQFFTVHQNTTFLTLNKPLKEAKKAYNLSTKIVNNIFYLTSIAVKDYEVTRLLYEKGGYVEDQIAYCKYYLKPSFEEKVAWEIAKINNLTKLIFLVSILKNLCCIAPFLKEENYSLNIKKDLDKSLTYLPEKLKQKILSIIEETEKLGFDTQKNIEFLSQIIVEKLLKPLLSSKD
;
A
#
# COMPACT_ATOMS: atom_id res chain seq x y z
N MET A 1 -23.09 9.51 42.84
CA MET A 1 -22.14 10.22 41.96
C MET A 1 -22.15 9.50 40.62
N PRO A 2 -22.88 9.98 39.60
CA PRO A 2 -22.98 9.28 38.32
C PRO A 2 -21.77 9.61 37.45
N ILE A 3 -21.12 8.56 36.97
CA ILE A 3 -19.98 8.61 36.06
C ILE A 3 -20.47 9.10 34.70
N GLN A 4 -19.97 10.24 34.25
CA GLN A 4 -20.19 10.73 32.89
C GLN A 4 -19.52 9.76 31.91
N PHE A 5 -20.33 9.10 31.08
CA PHE A 5 -19.83 8.39 29.91
C PHE A 5 -19.21 9.41 28.96
N PHE A 6 -17.89 9.35 28.80
CA PHE A 6 -17.18 10.06 27.74
C PHE A 6 -17.60 9.45 26.40
N THR A 7 -18.50 10.13 25.71
CA THR A 7 -18.78 9.91 24.29
C THR A 7 -17.47 10.12 23.53
N VAL A 8 -16.88 9.05 22.99
CA VAL A 8 -15.77 9.15 22.05
C VAL A 8 -16.34 9.71 20.75
N HIS A 9 -16.40 11.04 20.66
CA HIS A 9 -16.49 11.71 19.38
C HIS A 9 -15.23 11.34 18.60
N GLN A 10 -15.40 10.58 17.51
CA GLN A 10 -14.35 10.36 16.52
C GLN A 10 -13.99 11.71 15.88
N ASN A 11 -13.19 12.51 16.57
CA ASN A 11 -12.50 13.66 15.99
C ASN A 11 -11.43 13.12 15.05
N THR A 12 -11.82 12.90 13.79
CA THR A 12 -10.95 12.62 12.64
C THR A 12 -10.08 13.84 12.30
N THR A 13 -9.21 14.27 13.21
CA THR A 13 -8.41 15.51 13.06
C THR A 13 -6.91 15.28 13.19
N PHE A 14 -6.40 14.06 12.97
CA PHE A 14 -4.96 13.79 13.12
C PHE A 14 -4.20 13.51 11.84
N LEU A 15 -4.86 13.40 10.68
CA LEU A 15 -4.13 13.28 9.42
C LEU A 15 -4.74 14.21 8.37
N THR A 16 -4.09 15.36 8.21
CA THR A 16 -4.39 16.26 7.11
C THR A 16 -4.06 15.53 5.80
N LEU A 17 -5.05 15.41 4.92
CA LEU A 17 -4.86 14.82 3.60
C LEU A 17 -3.66 15.50 2.89
N ASN A 18 -2.73 14.69 2.37
CA ASN A 18 -1.55 15.21 1.71
C ASN A 18 -1.89 15.90 0.37
N LYS A 19 -0.95 16.70 -0.13
CA LYS A 19 -1.14 17.51 -1.34
C LYS A 19 -1.51 16.64 -2.57
N PRO A 20 -0.82 15.52 -2.86
CA PRO A 20 -1.15 14.67 -4.02
C PRO A 20 -2.60 14.21 -4.05
N LEU A 21 -3.12 13.74 -2.91
CA LEU A 21 -4.49 13.23 -2.83
C LEU A 21 -5.53 14.34 -2.79
N LYS A 22 -5.22 15.52 -2.22
CA LYS A 22 -6.07 16.72 -2.32
C LYS A 22 -6.25 17.16 -3.77
N GLU A 23 -5.17 17.16 -4.55
CA GLU A 23 -5.19 17.52 -5.97
C GLU A 23 -5.94 16.48 -6.79
N ALA A 24 -5.65 15.19 -6.59
CA ALA A 24 -6.36 14.09 -7.27
C ALA A 24 -7.86 14.10 -6.96
N LYS A 25 -8.25 14.40 -5.72
CA LYS A 25 -9.66 14.57 -5.33
C LYS A 25 -10.39 15.58 -6.20
N LYS A 26 -9.78 16.75 -6.40
CA LYS A 26 -10.36 17.84 -7.21
C LYS A 26 -10.35 17.48 -8.69
N ALA A 27 -9.23 16.99 -9.21
CA ALA A 27 -9.06 16.71 -10.64
C ALA A 27 -9.99 15.59 -11.16
N TYR A 28 -10.26 14.58 -10.33
CA TYR A 28 -11.06 13.41 -10.71
C TYR A 28 -12.43 13.34 -10.01
N ASN A 29 -12.84 14.42 -9.34
CA ASN A 29 -14.10 14.52 -8.59
C ASN A 29 -14.35 13.33 -7.63
N LEU A 30 -13.31 12.92 -6.90
CA LEU A 30 -13.38 11.75 -6.02
C LEU A 30 -14.13 12.06 -4.73
N SER A 31 -14.91 11.08 -4.24
CA SER A 31 -15.54 11.21 -2.93
C SER A 31 -14.50 11.25 -1.82
N THR A 32 -14.81 11.95 -0.72
CA THR A 32 -13.94 11.98 0.47
C THR A 32 -13.66 10.58 1.00
N LYS A 33 -14.63 9.66 0.92
CA LYS A 33 -14.46 8.26 1.34
C LYS A 33 -13.35 7.54 0.56
N ILE A 34 -13.35 7.66 -0.76
CA ILE A 34 -12.33 7.03 -1.61
C ILE A 34 -10.94 7.57 -1.28
N VAL A 35 -10.82 8.89 -1.17
CA VAL A 35 -9.54 9.54 -0.93
C VAL A 35 -9.00 9.21 0.47
N ASN A 36 -9.87 9.14 1.47
CA ASN A 36 -9.49 8.71 2.82
C ASN A 36 -9.07 7.24 2.85
N ASN A 37 -9.73 6.37 2.10
CA ASN A 37 -9.33 4.96 1.99
C ASN A 37 -7.93 4.83 1.37
N ILE A 38 -7.65 5.54 0.28
CA ILE A 38 -6.32 5.55 -0.35
C ILE A 38 -5.29 6.04 0.67
N PHE A 39 -5.54 7.20 1.29
CA PHE A 39 -4.62 7.77 2.27
C PHE A 39 -4.35 6.85 3.46
N TYR A 40 -5.39 6.19 3.99
CA TYR A 40 -5.27 5.23 5.08
C TYR A 40 -4.43 4.02 4.66
N LEU A 41 -4.72 3.41 3.52
CA LEU A 41 -3.97 2.25 3.01
C LEU A 41 -2.51 2.61 2.71
N THR A 42 -2.25 3.78 2.12
CA THR A 42 -0.89 4.29 1.91
C THR A 42 -0.15 4.48 3.23
N SER A 43 -0.84 5.00 4.25
CA SER A 43 -0.26 5.19 5.59
C SER A 43 0.13 3.86 6.23
N ILE A 44 -0.65 2.80 6.04
CA ILE A 44 -0.28 1.47 6.54
C ILE A 44 0.93 0.94 5.76
N ALA A 45 0.91 1.01 4.43
CA ALA A 45 1.99 0.52 3.59
C ALA A 45 3.35 1.16 3.96
N VAL A 46 3.38 2.47 4.19
CA VAL A 46 4.59 3.18 4.66
C VAL A 46 5.04 2.68 6.03
N LYS A 47 4.12 2.52 6.99
CA LYS A 47 4.47 2.05 8.33
C LYS A 47 5.00 0.61 8.30
N ASP A 48 4.39 -0.26 7.51
CA ASP A 48 4.81 -1.65 7.37
C ASP A 48 6.23 -1.74 6.78
N TYR A 49 6.56 -0.87 5.81
CA TYR A 49 7.93 -0.71 5.31
C TYR A 49 8.89 -0.23 6.41
N GLU A 50 8.54 0.87 7.10
CA GLU A 50 9.40 1.50 8.12
C GLU A 50 9.69 0.55 9.29
N VAL A 51 8.68 -0.17 9.76
CA VAL A 51 8.80 -1.17 10.83
C VAL A 51 9.68 -2.31 10.38
N THR A 52 9.45 -2.86 9.19
CA THR A 52 10.23 -3.99 8.69
C THR A 52 11.70 -3.59 8.53
N ARG A 53 11.96 -2.42 7.94
CA ARG A 53 13.32 -1.87 7.82
C ARG A 53 13.97 -1.68 9.19
N LEU A 54 13.26 -1.12 10.17
CA LEU A 54 13.78 -0.92 11.51
C LEU A 54 14.15 -2.23 12.19
N LEU A 55 13.24 -3.22 12.17
CA LEU A 55 13.44 -4.51 12.83
C LEU A 55 14.54 -5.34 12.15
N TYR A 56 14.62 -5.27 10.83
CA TYR A 56 15.69 -5.87 10.04
C TYR A 56 17.05 -5.20 10.31
N GLU A 57 17.18 -3.90 10.01
CA GLU A 57 18.47 -3.20 9.99
C GLU A 57 19.02 -2.87 11.38
N LYS A 58 18.13 -2.62 12.36
CA LYS A 58 18.53 -2.18 13.72
C LYS A 58 18.24 -3.23 14.77
N GLY A 59 17.18 -4.02 14.58
CA GLY A 59 16.75 -5.02 15.55
C GLY A 59 17.41 -6.39 15.37
N GLY A 60 17.94 -6.70 14.17
CA GLY A 60 18.51 -8.01 13.87
C GLY A 60 17.47 -9.14 13.77
N TYR A 61 16.18 -8.83 13.68
CA TYR A 61 15.08 -9.81 13.62
C TYR A 61 14.86 -10.36 12.20
N VAL A 62 15.93 -10.75 11.52
CA VAL A 62 15.91 -11.04 10.08
C VAL A 62 14.96 -12.19 9.75
N GLU A 63 15.11 -13.32 10.44
CA GLU A 63 14.34 -14.54 10.20
C GLU A 63 12.85 -14.34 10.49
N ASP A 64 12.52 -13.62 11.57
CA ASP A 64 11.14 -13.31 11.94
C ASP A 64 10.48 -12.40 10.91
N GLN A 65 11.17 -11.36 10.46
CA GLN A 65 10.65 -10.46 9.43
C GLN A 65 10.47 -11.18 8.09
N ILE A 66 11.38 -12.07 7.71
CA ILE A 66 11.24 -12.90 6.49
C ILE A 66 10.05 -13.85 6.63
N ALA A 67 9.89 -14.51 7.78
CA ALA A 67 8.76 -15.40 8.04
C ALA A 67 7.42 -14.65 7.98
N TYR A 68 7.37 -13.46 8.59
CA TYR A 68 6.24 -12.53 8.51
C TYR A 68 5.91 -12.15 7.07
N CYS A 69 6.89 -11.71 6.29
CA CYS A 69 6.72 -11.36 4.88
C CYS A 69 6.21 -12.54 4.04
N LYS A 70 6.79 -13.74 4.22
CA LYS A 70 6.36 -14.95 3.53
C LYS A 70 4.93 -15.35 3.87
N TYR A 71 4.47 -15.11 5.10
CA TYR A 71 3.09 -15.36 5.48
C TYR A 71 2.12 -14.49 4.66
N TYR A 72 2.41 -13.20 4.50
CA TYR A 72 1.59 -12.27 3.70
C TYR A 72 1.67 -12.53 2.20
N LEU A 73 2.76 -13.12 1.70
CA LEU A 73 2.91 -13.49 0.29
C LEU A 73 2.14 -14.76 -0.12
N LYS A 74 1.59 -15.51 0.83
CA LYS A 74 0.84 -16.73 0.50
C LYS A 74 -0.39 -16.35 -0.32
N PRO A 75 -0.56 -16.90 -1.53
CA PRO A 75 -1.75 -16.61 -2.33
C PRO A 75 -3.01 -17.00 -1.57
N SER A 76 -3.92 -16.04 -1.37
CA SER A 76 -5.22 -16.27 -0.75
C SER A 76 -6.31 -16.45 -1.83
N PHE A 77 -7.23 -17.39 -1.60
CA PHE A 77 -8.41 -17.55 -2.46
C PHE A 77 -9.31 -16.31 -2.34
N GLU A 78 -9.43 -15.76 -1.14
CA GLU A 78 -10.19 -14.56 -0.83
C GLU A 78 -9.66 -13.34 -1.59
N GLU A 79 -8.34 -13.18 -1.71
CA GLU A 79 -7.72 -12.12 -2.53
C GLU A 79 -8.07 -12.26 -4.02
N LYS A 80 -8.07 -13.50 -4.54
CA LYS A 80 -8.47 -13.76 -5.95
C LYS A 80 -9.93 -13.40 -6.18
N VAL A 81 -10.84 -13.79 -5.27
CA VAL A 81 -12.25 -13.43 -5.35
C VAL A 81 -12.44 -11.91 -5.26
N ALA A 82 -11.72 -11.26 -4.35
CA ALA A 82 -11.76 -9.81 -4.20
C ALA A 82 -11.27 -9.09 -5.47
N TRP A 83 -10.23 -9.62 -6.16
CA TRP A 83 -9.79 -9.09 -7.45
C TRP A 83 -10.87 -9.23 -8.54
N GLU A 84 -11.53 -10.39 -8.63
CA GLU A 84 -12.59 -10.65 -9.61
C GLU A 84 -13.76 -9.67 -9.46
N ILE A 85 -14.08 -9.26 -8.24
CA ILE A 85 -15.08 -8.22 -7.95
C ILE A 85 -14.51 -6.84 -8.27
N ALA A 86 -13.29 -6.54 -7.82
CA ALA A 86 -12.70 -5.22 -7.93
C ALA A 86 -12.44 -4.80 -9.37
N LYS A 87 -12.11 -5.73 -10.27
CA LYS A 87 -11.72 -5.43 -11.66
C LYS A 87 -12.84 -4.80 -12.50
N ILE A 88 -14.10 -4.92 -12.07
CA ILE A 88 -15.30 -4.46 -12.78
C ILE A 88 -15.36 -2.93 -12.89
N ASN A 89 -14.88 -2.20 -11.88
CA ASN A 89 -14.92 -0.73 -11.86
C ASN A 89 -13.53 -0.16 -11.52
N ASN A 90 -13.14 0.93 -12.20
CA ASN A 90 -11.80 1.50 -12.04
C ASN A 90 -11.51 2.05 -10.63
N LEU A 91 -12.51 2.52 -9.88
CA LEU A 91 -12.34 2.94 -8.49
C LEU A 91 -12.17 1.75 -7.54
N THR A 92 -12.96 0.69 -7.69
CA THR A 92 -12.79 -0.53 -6.87
C THR A 92 -11.46 -1.21 -7.16
N LYS A 93 -11.07 -1.24 -8.44
CA LYS A 93 -9.76 -1.69 -8.91
C LYS A 93 -8.63 -0.88 -8.29
N LEU A 94 -8.74 0.45 -8.27
CA LEU A 94 -7.76 1.33 -7.62
C LEU A 94 -7.64 1.02 -6.12
N ILE A 95 -8.75 0.94 -5.40
CA ILE A 95 -8.72 0.64 -3.96
C ILE A 95 -8.09 -0.73 -3.68
N PHE A 96 -8.45 -1.75 -4.47
CA PHE A 96 -7.85 -3.07 -4.37
C PHE A 96 -6.34 -3.02 -4.60
N LEU A 97 -5.89 -2.37 -5.67
CA LEU A 97 -4.47 -2.24 -6.00
C LEU A 97 -3.69 -1.47 -4.92
N VAL A 98 -4.29 -0.47 -4.27
CA VAL A 98 -3.66 0.21 -3.14
C VAL A 98 -3.66 -0.68 -1.88
N SER A 99 -4.67 -1.52 -1.68
CA SER A 99 -4.71 -2.44 -0.54
C SER A 99 -3.65 -3.53 -0.62
N ILE A 100 -3.32 -4.04 -1.81
CA ILE A 100 -2.23 -5.02 -1.94
C ILE A 100 -0.87 -4.38 -1.66
N LEU A 101 -0.67 -3.09 -1.95
CA LEU A 101 0.59 -2.40 -1.63
C LEU A 101 0.92 -2.46 -0.14
N LYS A 102 -0.09 -2.47 0.74
CA LYS A 102 0.11 -2.71 2.17
C LYS A 102 0.91 -3.99 2.41
N ASN A 103 0.43 -5.11 1.87
CA ASN A 103 1.04 -6.43 2.05
C ASN A 103 2.41 -6.52 1.38
N LEU A 104 2.65 -5.70 0.36
CA LEU A 104 3.90 -5.74 -0.40
C LEU A 104 4.99 -4.82 0.14
N CYS A 105 4.63 -3.71 0.78
CA CYS A 105 5.60 -2.75 1.29
C CYS A 105 6.43 -3.28 2.47
N CYS A 106 5.93 -4.22 3.27
CA CYS A 106 6.78 -4.89 4.29
C CYS A 106 7.91 -5.70 3.67
N ILE A 107 7.75 -6.19 2.44
CA ILE A 107 8.73 -7.04 1.76
C ILE A 107 9.86 -6.21 1.14
N ALA A 108 9.55 -4.97 0.77
CA ALA A 108 10.43 -4.14 -0.05
C ALA A 108 11.86 -3.97 0.52
N PRO A 109 12.09 -3.83 1.85
CA PRO A 109 13.45 -3.79 2.40
C PRO A 109 14.32 -5.01 2.03
N PHE A 110 13.73 -6.18 1.81
CA PHE A 110 14.46 -7.41 1.47
C PHE A 110 14.73 -7.60 -0.03
N LEU A 111 14.12 -6.81 -0.91
CA LEU A 111 14.25 -7.01 -2.36
C LEU A 111 15.64 -6.68 -2.91
N LYS A 112 16.43 -5.91 -2.16
CA LYS A 112 17.84 -5.58 -2.46
C LYS A 112 18.85 -6.55 -1.89
N GLU A 113 18.46 -7.33 -0.88
CA GLU A 113 19.38 -8.19 -0.17
C GLU A 113 19.66 -9.45 -1.01
N GLU A 114 20.91 -9.60 -1.49
CA GLU A 114 21.29 -10.71 -2.37
C GLU A 114 20.90 -12.08 -1.79
N ASN A 115 21.07 -12.23 -0.46
CA ASN A 115 20.80 -13.47 0.26
C ASN A 115 19.31 -13.89 0.28
N TYR A 116 18.38 -12.94 0.14
CA TYR A 116 16.95 -13.18 0.32
C TYR A 116 16.11 -12.85 -0.92
N SER A 117 16.63 -11.96 -1.77
CA SER A 117 15.90 -11.36 -2.88
C SER A 117 15.37 -12.40 -3.88
N LEU A 118 16.12 -13.47 -4.19
CA LEU A 118 15.67 -14.46 -5.18
C LEU A 118 14.41 -15.22 -4.73
N ASN A 119 14.42 -15.73 -3.50
CA ASN A 119 13.29 -16.49 -2.94
C ASN A 119 12.08 -15.59 -2.74
N ILE A 120 12.30 -14.38 -2.21
CA ILE A 120 11.25 -13.40 -1.96
C ILE A 120 10.63 -12.90 -3.27
N LYS A 121 11.43 -12.63 -4.31
CA LYS A 121 10.93 -12.25 -5.64
C LYS A 121 10.06 -13.36 -6.25
N LYS A 122 10.45 -14.63 -6.07
CA LYS A 122 9.65 -15.77 -6.53
C LYS A 122 8.31 -15.88 -5.80
N ASP A 123 8.30 -15.67 -4.49
CA ASP A 123 7.08 -15.72 -3.68
C ASP A 123 6.16 -14.51 -4.00
N LEU A 124 6.75 -13.33 -4.23
CA LEU A 124 6.07 -12.13 -4.72
C LEU A 124 5.45 -12.33 -6.11
N ASP A 125 6.17 -12.97 -7.02
CA ASP A 125 5.67 -13.27 -8.35
C ASP A 125 4.42 -14.16 -8.31
N LYS A 126 4.48 -15.21 -7.48
CA LYS A 126 3.37 -16.14 -7.23
C LYS A 126 2.15 -15.45 -6.60
N SER A 127 2.38 -14.55 -5.64
CA SER A 127 1.31 -13.85 -4.93
C SER A 127 0.49 -12.94 -5.85
N LEU A 128 1.06 -12.50 -6.97
CA LEU A 128 0.42 -11.58 -7.92
C LEU A 128 -0.07 -12.25 -9.22
N THR A 129 -0.06 -13.59 -9.29
CA THR A 129 -0.46 -14.35 -10.51
C THR A 129 -1.89 -14.10 -10.98
N TYR A 130 -2.77 -13.60 -10.12
CA TYR A 130 -4.15 -13.25 -10.48
C TYR A 130 -4.27 -11.88 -11.16
N LEU A 131 -3.23 -11.03 -11.09
CA LEU A 131 -3.23 -9.73 -11.75
C LEU A 131 -2.81 -9.84 -13.21
N PRO A 132 -3.41 -9.03 -14.11
CA PRO A 132 -2.88 -8.82 -15.45
C PRO A 132 -1.43 -8.32 -15.41
N GLU A 133 -0.59 -8.79 -16.34
CA GLU A 133 0.85 -8.53 -16.38
C GLU A 133 1.18 -7.02 -16.34
N LYS A 134 0.44 -6.20 -17.08
CA LYS A 134 0.60 -4.73 -17.08
C LYS A 134 0.36 -4.10 -15.71
N LEU A 135 -0.58 -4.63 -14.92
CA LEU A 135 -0.85 -4.13 -13.56
C LEU A 135 0.19 -4.64 -12.57
N LYS A 136 0.60 -5.91 -12.70
CA LYS A 136 1.68 -6.48 -11.90
C LYS A 136 2.97 -5.66 -12.05
N GLN A 137 3.39 -5.34 -13.28
CA GLN A 137 4.55 -4.49 -13.54
C GLN A 137 4.43 -3.11 -12.90
N LYS A 138 3.24 -2.50 -12.96
CA LYS A 138 2.99 -1.22 -12.27
C LYS A 138 3.16 -1.34 -10.76
N ILE A 139 2.60 -2.38 -10.15
CA ILE A 139 2.72 -2.62 -8.71
C ILE A 139 4.19 -2.81 -8.32
N LEU A 140 4.92 -3.68 -9.03
CA LEU A 140 6.36 -3.89 -8.79
C LEU A 140 7.14 -2.58 -8.90
N SER A 141 6.86 -1.77 -9.93
CA SER A 141 7.50 -0.46 -10.09
C SER A 141 7.12 0.57 -9.02
N ILE A 142 6.07 0.36 -8.23
CA ILE A 142 5.74 1.21 -7.07
C ILE A 142 6.53 0.71 -5.86
N ILE A 143 6.65 -0.60 -5.69
CA ILE A 143 7.44 -1.22 -4.63
C ILE A 143 8.92 -0.81 -4.75
N GLU A 144 9.48 -0.77 -5.95
CA GLU A 144 10.84 -0.28 -6.20
C GLU A 144 11.02 1.19 -5.75
N GLU A 145 10.00 2.04 -5.86
CA GLU A 145 10.10 3.44 -5.42
C GLU A 145 10.17 3.56 -3.90
N THR A 146 9.71 2.56 -3.14
CA THR A 146 9.73 2.60 -1.67
C THR A 146 11.14 2.61 -1.09
N GLU A 147 12.15 2.26 -1.89
CA GLU A 147 13.55 2.40 -1.54
C GLU A 147 13.96 3.85 -1.23
N LYS A 148 13.24 4.81 -1.79
CA LYS A 148 13.47 6.25 -1.59
C LYS A 148 12.86 6.76 -0.28
N LEU A 149 12.13 5.93 0.45
CA LEU A 149 11.51 6.34 1.71
C LEU A 149 12.60 6.61 2.77
N GLY A 150 12.57 7.82 3.32
CA GLY A 150 13.49 8.28 4.37
C GLY A 150 12.99 7.91 5.76
N PHE A 151 13.35 8.73 6.76
CA PHE A 151 12.95 8.55 8.16
C PHE A 151 11.78 9.46 8.60
N ASP A 152 11.27 10.29 7.69
CA ASP A 152 10.14 11.19 7.95
C ASP A 152 8.86 10.54 7.41
N THR A 153 8.07 9.93 8.31
CA THR A 153 6.85 9.19 7.96
C THR A 153 5.85 10.05 7.18
N GLN A 154 5.71 11.34 7.51
CA GLN A 154 4.75 12.19 6.82
C GLN A 154 5.18 12.47 5.38
N LYS A 155 6.48 12.73 5.15
CA LYS A 155 7.05 12.87 3.81
C LYS A 155 6.98 11.56 3.02
N ASN A 156 7.19 10.42 3.69
CA ASN A 156 7.08 9.10 3.08
C ASN A 156 5.66 8.80 2.59
N ILE A 157 4.65 9.14 3.41
CA ILE A 157 3.23 9.01 3.04
C ILE A 157 2.90 9.92 1.86
N GLU A 158 3.37 11.17 1.87
CA GLU A 158 3.16 12.10 0.76
C GLU A 158 3.83 11.60 -0.53
N PHE A 159 5.08 11.14 -0.45
CA PHE A 159 5.82 10.58 -1.58
C PHE A 159 5.10 9.37 -2.18
N LEU A 160 4.77 8.35 -1.38
CA LEU A 160 4.09 7.16 -1.87
C LEU A 160 2.70 7.49 -2.42
N SER A 161 2.00 8.48 -1.85
CA SER A 161 0.73 8.97 -2.38
C SER A 161 0.89 9.58 -3.76
N GLN A 162 1.95 10.37 -4.01
CA GLN A 162 2.26 10.90 -5.34
C GLN A 162 2.46 9.77 -6.35
N ILE A 163 3.26 8.77 -5.99
CA ILE A 163 3.54 7.61 -6.85
C ILE A 163 2.26 6.82 -7.17
N ILE A 164 1.40 6.58 -6.17
CA ILE A 164 0.10 5.92 -6.37
C ILE A 164 -0.78 6.73 -7.31
N VAL A 165 -0.83 8.06 -7.14
CA VAL A 165 -1.59 8.93 -8.02
C VAL A 165 -1.10 8.80 -9.46
N GLU A 166 0.20 8.86 -9.68
CA GLU A 166 0.80 8.85 -11.02
C GLU A 166 0.73 7.48 -11.71
N LYS A 167 1.05 6.40 -10.99
CA LYS A 167 1.20 5.06 -11.59
C LYS A 167 -0.11 4.27 -11.63
N LEU A 168 -1.05 4.52 -10.70
CA LEU A 168 -2.33 3.81 -10.60
C LEU A 168 -3.54 4.70 -10.88
N LEU A 169 -3.73 5.79 -10.13
CA LEU A 169 -4.96 6.58 -10.19
C LEU A 169 -5.16 7.24 -11.55
N LYS A 170 -4.19 8.04 -12.01
CA LYS A 170 -4.30 8.74 -13.30
C LYS A 170 -4.53 7.76 -14.44
N PRO A 171 -3.76 6.66 -14.61
CA PRO A 171 -3.96 5.75 -15.74
C PRO A 171 -5.28 4.99 -15.71
N LEU A 172 -5.87 4.75 -14.51
CA LEU A 172 -7.15 4.05 -14.38
C LEU A 172 -8.36 4.97 -14.57
N LEU A 173 -8.22 6.25 -14.25
CA LEU A 173 -9.34 7.21 -14.31
C LEU A 173 -9.28 8.13 -15.54
N SER A 174 -8.12 8.22 -16.20
CA SER A 174 -7.98 8.93 -17.48
C SER A 174 -8.20 8.02 -18.70
N SER A 175 -8.21 6.69 -18.52
CA SER A 175 -8.64 5.78 -19.58
C SER A 175 -10.14 5.95 -19.79
N LYS A 176 -10.53 6.57 -20.91
CA LYS A 176 -11.89 6.39 -21.44
C LYS A 176 -11.98 4.92 -21.86
N ASP A 177 -12.83 4.15 -21.20
CA ASP A 177 -13.31 2.87 -21.74
C ASP A 177 -14.06 3.14 -23.05
#